data_AF-X0YC45-F1
#
_entry.id   AF-X0YC45-F1
#
_cell.length_a   1.000
_cell.length_b   1.000
_cell.length_c   1.000
_cell.angle_alpha   90.00
_cell.angle_beta   90.00
_cell.angle_gamma   90.00
#
_symmetry.space_group_name_H-M   'P 1'
#
loop_
_entity.id
_entity.type
_entity.pdbx_description
1 polymer ?
#
loop_
_entity_poly.entity_id
_entity_poly.type
_entity_poly.pdbx_seq_one_letter_code
_entity_poly.pdbx_strand_id
1 'polypeptide(L)'
;MQHMGQPAIVLSAIYTTLAMTVVAVMASIVKWASHGFSSEFLMVVRWGTGLAVFVALYPLTRRVSLRTARWLAQSGVAVCWTAAIFLYYLSVRYVPLMDATLLLNTSA
;
A
#
# COMPACT_ATOMS: atom_id res chain seq x y z
N MET A 1 -37.30 6.21 3.16
CA MET A 1 -35.99 5.72 2.66
C MET A 1 -34.88 6.73 2.99
N GLN A 2 -34.51 6.94 4.26
CA GLN A 2 -33.55 8.00 4.63
C GLN A 2 -32.65 7.73 5.85
N HIS A 3 -32.63 6.53 6.45
CA HIS A 3 -31.86 6.28 7.68
C HIS A 3 -30.75 5.21 7.61
N MET A 4 -30.38 4.72 6.41
CA MET A 4 -29.32 3.70 6.29
C MET A 4 -27.95 4.21 5.76
N GLY A 5 -27.77 5.52 5.52
CA GLY A 5 -26.60 6.04 4.78
C GLY A 5 -25.47 6.72 5.57
N GLN A 6 -25.76 7.37 6.71
CA GLN A 6 -24.76 8.16 7.44
C GLN A 6 -23.62 7.36 8.10
N PRO A 7 -23.86 6.24 8.82
CA PRO A 7 -22.78 5.53 9.50
C PRO A 7 -21.80 4.85 8.52
N ALA A 8 -22.27 4.41 7.36
CA ALA A 8 -21.43 3.83 6.32
C ALA A 8 -20.49 4.87 5.67
N ILE A 9 -20.97 6.08 5.43
CA ILE A 9 -20.17 7.18 4.88
C ILE A 9 -19.09 7.61 5.89
N VAL A 10 -19.46 7.81 7.16
CA VAL A 10 -18.52 8.19 8.22
C VAL A 10 -17.43 7.13 8.39
N LEU A 11 -17.80 5.84 8.42
CA LEU A 11 -16.84 4.76 8.54
C LEU A 11 -15.90 4.68 7.33
N SER A 12 -16.42 4.86 6.10
CA SER A 12 -15.60 4.91 4.89
C SER A 12 -14.61 6.09 4.89
N ALA A 13 -15.03 7.25 5.39
CA ALA A 13 -14.17 8.43 5.53
C ALA A 13 -13.06 8.22 6.55
N ILE A 14 -13.36 7.55 7.67
CA ILE A 14 -12.37 7.17 8.68
C ILE A 14 -11.34 6.21 8.07
N TYR A 15 -11.76 5.15 7.37
CA TYR A 15 -10.83 4.21 6.74
C TYR A 15 -9.98 4.88 5.67
N THR A 16 -10.56 5.80 4.88
CA THR A 16 -9.82 6.54 3.85
C THR A 16 -8.77 7.45 4.48
N THR A 17 -9.13 8.21 5.52
CA THR A 17 -8.20 9.07 6.25
C THR A 17 -7.07 8.27 6.89
N LEU A 18 -7.39 7.13 7.49
CA LEU A 18 -6.40 6.23 8.08
C LEU A 18 -5.44 5.69 6.99
N ALA A 19 -5.97 5.26 5.85
CA ALA A 19 -5.18 4.77 4.74
C ALA A 19 -4.23 5.84 4.21
N MET A 20 -4.71 7.08 4.01
CA MET A 20 -3.87 8.21 3.59
C MET A 20 -2.78 8.54 4.60
N THR A 21 -3.09 8.47 5.89
CA THR A 21 -2.12 8.68 6.97
C THR A 21 -1.01 7.62 6.94
N VAL A 22 -1.39 6.34 6.79
CA VAL A 22 -0.42 5.24 6.66
C VAL A 22 0.47 5.42 5.43
N VAL A 23 -0.10 5.83 4.30
CA VAL A 23 0.67 6.11 3.06
C VAL A 23 1.68 7.25 3.28
N ALA A 24 1.26 8.36 3.89
CA ALA A 24 2.13 9.49 4.18
C ALA A 24 3.28 9.14 5.13
N VAL A 25 2.99 8.38 6.18
CA VAL A 25 4.00 7.88 7.14
C VAL A 25 4.98 6.95 6.43
N MET A 26 4.48 5.99 5.64
CA MET A 26 5.34 5.07 4.88
C MET A 26 6.23 5.80 3.87
N ALA A 27 5.69 6.78 3.16
CA ALA A 27 6.47 7.59 2.22
C ALA A 27 7.61 8.34 2.93
N SER A 28 7.35 8.89 4.12
CA SER A 28 8.35 9.57 4.94
C SER A 28 9.44 8.62 5.43
N ILE A 29 9.06 7.42 5.90
CA ILE A 29 9.99 6.37 6.32
C ILE A 29 10.88 5.94 5.15
N VAL A 30 10.29 5.72 3.97
CA VAL A 30 11.01 5.33 2.76
C VAL A 30 11.97 6.42 2.32
N LYS A 31 11.55 7.69 2.36
CA LYS A 31 12.44 8.82 2.06
C LYS A 31 13.67 8.81 2.95
N TRP A 32 13.47 8.72 4.26
CA TRP A 32 14.55 8.67 5.22
C TRP A 32 15.46 7.45 4.99
N ALA A 33 14.87 6.26 4.82
CA ALA A 33 15.63 5.03 4.62
C ALA A 33 16.38 4.99 3.27
N SER A 34 15.89 5.68 2.23
CA SER A 34 16.51 5.74 0.90
C SER A 34 17.89 6.42 0.89
N HIS A 35 18.25 7.14 1.96
CA HIS A 35 19.59 7.71 2.13
C HIS A 35 20.65 6.65 2.45
N GLY A 36 20.28 5.55 3.14
CA GLY A 36 21.21 4.51 3.59
C GLY A 36 21.02 3.15 2.91
N PHE A 37 19.87 2.92 2.25
CA PHE A 37 19.51 1.63 1.69
C PHE A 37 19.09 1.74 0.22
N SER A 38 19.25 0.64 -0.52
CA SER A 38 18.81 0.56 -1.92
C SER A 38 17.28 0.37 -2.02
N SER A 39 16.70 0.82 -3.13
CA SER A 39 15.25 0.72 -3.36
C SER A 39 14.78 -0.74 -3.47
N GLU A 40 15.64 -1.63 -3.99
CA GLU A 40 15.40 -3.08 -4.05
C GLU A 40 15.31 -3.67 -2.65
N PHE A 41 16.23 -3.31 -1.75
CA PHE A 41 16.19 -3.76 -0.35
C PHE A 41 14.91 -3.29 0.34
N LEU A 42 14.54 -2.02 0.19
CA LEU A 42 13.31 -1.48 0.77
C LEU A 42 12.05 -2.17 0.22
N MET A 43 12.05 -2.59 -1.04
CA MET A 43 10.96 -3.39 -1.61
C MET A 43 10.87 -4.78 -0.99
N VAL A 44 11.99 -5.47 -0.83
CA VAL A 44 12.04 -6.78 -0.17
C VAL A 44 11.53 -6.68 1.26
N VAL A 45 11.97 -5.66 2.01
CA VAL A 45 11.51 -5.42 3.39
C VAL A 45 10.00 -5.15 3.43
N ARG A 46 9.47 -4.32 2.53
CA ARG A 46 8.02 -4.04 2.45
C ARG A 46 7.21 -5.31 2.27
N TRP A 47 7.55 -6.13 1.28
CA TRP A 47 6.82 -7.37 0.99
C TRP A 47 7.03 -8.43 2.05
N GLY A 48 8.24 -8.57 2.58
CA GLY A 48 8.55 -9.48 3.69
C GLY A 48 7.75 -9.14 4.94
N THR A 49 7.66 -7.86 5.28
CA THR A 49 6.86 -7.38 6.43
C THR A 49 5.37 -7.62 6.18
N GLY A 50 4.87 -7.31 4.99
CA GLY A 50 3.48 -7.56 4.61
C GLY A 50 3.10 -9.05 4.70
N LEU A 51 3.99 -9.93 4.23
CA LEU A 51 3.82 -11.38 4.32
C LEU A 51 3.84 -11.85 5.78
N ALA A 52 4.76 -11.33 6.60
CA ALA A 52 4.83 -11.66 8.02
C ALA A 52 3.55 -11.25 8.77
N VAL A 53 3.04 -10.04 8.51
CA VAL A 53 1.76 -9.56 9.06
C VAL A 53 0.61 -10.45 8.59
N PHE A 54 0.57 -10.80 7.30
CA PHE A 54 -0.45 -11.70 6.76
C PHE A 54 -0.44 -13.06 7.47
N VAL A 55 0.72 -13.68 7.62
CA VAL A 55 0.88 -14.98 8.31
C VAL A 55 0.49 -14.87 9.78
N ALA A 56 0.87 -13.78 10.47
CA ALA A 56 0.54 -13.56 11.86
C ALA A 56 -0.98 -13.35 12.09
N LEU A 57 -1.68 -12.70 11.16
CA LEU A 57 -3.11 -12.44 11.24
C LEU A 57 -3.97 -13.58 10.68
N TYR A 58 -3.39 -14.46 9.87
CA TYR A 58 -4.09 -15.61 9.29
C TYR A 58 -4.86 -16.46 10.30
N PRO A 59 -4.32 -16.83 11.49
CA PRO A 59 -5.08 -17.60 12.47
C PRO A 59 -6.18 -16.79 13.20
N LEU A 60 -6.07 -15.46 13.25
CA LEU A 60 -7.06 -14.59 13.91
C LEU A 60 -8.24 -14.22 13.01
N THR A 61 -8.06 -14.31 11.69
CA THR A 61 -9.09 -13.96 10.71
C THR A 61 -9.94 -15.17 10.35
N ARG A 62 -11.20 -14.94 9.95
CA ARG A 62 -12.05 -16.03 9.43
C ARG A 62 -11.31 -16.69 8.27
N ARG A 63 -11.16 -18.02 8.31
CA ARG A 63 -10.44 -18.78 7.27
C ARG A 63 -11.14 -18.60 5.93
N VAL A 64 -10.68 -17.61 5.15
CA VAL A 64 -11.15 -17.37 3.78
C VAL A 64 -10.43 -18.36 2.88
N SER A 65 -11.18 -19.05 2.01
CA SER A 65 -10.56 -19.91 0.99
C SER A 65 -9.64 -19.07 0.11
N LEU A 66 -8.34 -19.41 0.09
CA LEU A 66 -7.33 -18.79 -0.77
C LEU A 66 -7.41 -19.26 -2.22
N ARG A 67 -8.27 -20.25 -2.52
CA ARG A 67 -8.37 -20.84 -3.84
C ARG A 67 -9.22 -19.95 -4.74
N THR A 68 -8.60 -19.35 -5.74
CA THR A 68 -9.26 -18.51 -6.75
C THR A 68 -9.04 -19.07 -8.15
N ALA A 69 -10.10 -19.07 -8.98
CA ALA A 69 -9.98 -19.43 -10.39
C ALA A 69 -9.25 -18.36 -11.23
N ARG A 70 -9.14 -17.13 -10.70
CA ARG A 70 -8.56 -15.96 -11.40
C ARG A 70 -7.15 -15.63 -10.95
N TRP A 71 -6.35 -16.65 -10.61
CA TRP A 71 -4.99 -16.47 -10.08
C TRP A 71 -4.11 -15.63 -11.03
N LEU A 72 -4.21 -15.86 -12.35
CA LEU A 72 -3.41 -15.14 -13.35
C LEU A 72 -3.69 -13.63 -13.34
N ALA A 73 -4.96 -13.24 -13.26
CA ALA A 73 -5.37 -11.84 -13.20
C ALA A 73 -4.91 -11.19 -11.89
N GLN A 74 -4.99 -11.91 -10.76
CA GLN A 74 -4.52 -11.43 -9.47
C GLN A 74 -3.00 -11.27 -9.45
N SER A 75 -2.24 -12.20 -10.03
CA SER A 75 -0.79 -12.08 -10.20
C SER A 75 -0.44 -10.88 -11.07
N GLY A 76 -1.15 -10.65 -12.17
CA GLY A 76 -0.96 -9.47 -13.01
C GLY A 76 -1.16 -8.16 -12.25
N VAL A 77 -2.26 -8.04 -11.48
CA VAL A 77 -2.50 -6.87 -10.62
C VAL A 77 -1.40 -6.70 -9.57
N ALA A 78 -0.95 -7.80 -8.95
CA ALA A 78 0.12 -7.76 -7.96
C ALA A 78 1.46 -7.28 -8.57
N VAL A 79 1.80 -7.74 -9.78
CA VAL A 79 3.00 -7.31 -10.49
C VAL A 79 2.91 -5.83 -10.86
N CYS A 80 1.79 -5.37 -11.43
CA CYS A 80 1.59 -3.96 -11.76
C CYS A 80 1.70 -3.07 -10.52
N TRP A 81 1.10 -3.49 -9.41
CA TRP A 81 1.17 -2.75 -8.14
C TRP A 81 2.59 -2.73 -7.56
N THR A 82 3.31 -3.85 -7.65
CA THR A 82 4.71 -3.95 -7.25
C THR A 82 5.60 -3.00 -8.05
N ALA A 83 5.41 -2.97 -9.38
CA ALA A 83 6.15 -2.07 -10.27
C ALA A 83 5.87 -0.60 -9.95
N ALA A 84 4.60 -0.24 -9.73
CA ALA A 84 4.21 1.13 -9.37
C ALA A 84 4.88 1.60 -8.06
N ILE A 85 4.93 0.74 -7.04
CA ILE A 85 5.60 1.06 -5.77
C ILE A 85 7.11 1.17 -5.94
N PHE A 86 7.72 0.29 -6.72
CA PHE A 86 9.15 0.36 -6.99
C PHE A 86 9.53 1.68 -7.66
N LEU A 87 8.75 2.10 -8.67
CA LEU A 87 8.91 3.40 -9.33
C LEU A 87 8.71 4.55 -8.33
N TYR A 88 7.72 4.46 -7.46
CA TYR A 88 7.52 5.46 -6.40
C TYR A 88 8.72 5.54 -5.46
N TYR A 89 9.30 4.41 -5.05
CA TYR A 89 10.49 4.37 -4.18
C TYR A 89 11.72 4.95 -4.88
N LEU A 90 11.88 4.71 -6.18
CA LEU A 90 12.91 5.37 -6.98
C LEU A 90 12.69 6.89 -7.03
N SER A 91 11.46 7.35 -7.31
CA SER A 91 11.13 8.78 -7.34
C SER A 91 11.41 9.46 -6.00
N VAL A 92 10.97 8.85 -4.89
CA VAL A 92 11.21 9.36 -3.53
C VAL A 92 12.70 9.47 -3.21
N ARG A 93 13.56 8.62 -3.80
CA ARG A 93 15.01 8.71 -3.60
C ARG A 93 15.59 9.99 -4.22
N TYR A 94 15.21 10.31 -5.45
CA TYR A 94 15.84 11.39 -6.23
C TYR A 94 15.12 12.74 -6.16
N VAL A 95 13.83 12.73 -5.81
CA VAL A 95 12.96 13.91 -5.85
C VAL A 95 12.50 14.26 -4.42
N PRO A 96 12.20 15.54 -4.11
CA PRO A 96 11.52 15.91 -2.87
C PRO A 96 10.22 15.11 -2.67
N LEU A 97 9.90 14.79 -1.41
CA LEU A 97 8.74 13.97 -1.07
C LEU A 97 7.42 14.57 -1.58
N MET A 98 7.32 15.90 -1.55
CA MET A 98 6.14 16.63 -2.01
C MET A 98 5.91 16.44 -3.52
N ASP A 99 6.94 16.61 -4.35
CA ASP A 99 6.82 16.47 -5.80
C ASP A 99 6.58 15.00 -6.19
N ALA A 100 7.23 14.04 -5.51
CA ALA A 100 6.98 12.62 -5.72
C ALA A 100 5.52 12.25 -5.38
N THR A 101 4.94 12.87 -4.35
CA THR A 101 3.53 12.67 -3.97
C THR A 101 2.58 13.32 -4.97
N LEU A 102 2.91 14.51 -5.50
CA LEU A 102 2.13 15.15 -6.56
C LEU A 102 2.12 14.31 -7.84
N LEU A 103 3.28 13.79 -8.25
CA LEU A 103 3.39 12.87 -9.41
C LEU A 103 2.60 11.58 -9.22
N LEU A 104 2.54 11.05 -7.99
CA LEU A 104 1.70 9.89 -7.69
C LEU A 104 0.21 10.23 -7.87
N ASN A 105 -0.24 11.38 -7.37
CA ASN A 105 -1.63 11.79 -7.44
C ASN A 105 -2.09 12.21 -8.84
N THR A 106 -1.19 12.65 -9.73
CA THR A 106 -1.54 12.94 -11.13
C THR A 106 -1.62 11.69 -12.01
N SER A 107 -1.17 10.53 -11.50
CA SER A 107 -1.29 9.24 -12.20
C SER A 107 -2.58 8.47 -11.88
N ALA A 108 -3.38 8.96 -10.93
CA ALA A 108 -4.67 8.42 -10.52
C ALA A 108 -5.83 9.04 -11.32
#